data_AF-A0A349H842-F1
#
_entry.id   AF-A0A349H842-F1
#
_cell.length_a   1.000
_cell.length_b   1.000
_cell.length_c   1.000
_cell.angle_alpha   90.00
_cell.angle_beta   90.00
_cell.angle_gamma   90.00
#
_symmetry.space_group_name_H-M   'P 1'
#
loop_
_entity.id
_entity.type
_entity.pdbx_description
1 polymer ?
#
loop_
_entity_poly.entity_id
_entity_poly.type
_entity_poly.pdbx_seq_one_letter_code
_entity_poly.pdbx_strand_id
1 'polypeptide(L)'
;MCIRDSYNTTINLIVSSGSQPPVVTPRVIGLTLADATIVLNSAGLTVGFVSRQTSNTVPEGRIISQNPLMTAPVPVGWLVNLIVSLGPIPDDPAARPQTQVPDVTKLTLAAATAKLIEANLKVGLVSNQRSTTIPAGQVTRQSVAPNTTVPINSRVNLAISFGPYAYGLFSGPAYITNHIGNTVSILDPDTNQIADNLPTGSSRSGPSGVAIHPDGTKLYITNRSQFGGSAGTVSVIDLIERKVAALIPVGVAPLGVAINPTGERVFVANEGSFSLSVIDTGTNQPFIDLSVPNLTANSYPRGVAVHPNPLRPLVYVTNRTVNSFSDDQTNPYVDQCDALVGRSPVNVNPDQCVGSLSIFDADLKIQVGSVAVGWAPEGVAVHPDGALVYVANSGDRTVSVVDTVFNRVIGIINLDEFGGAPQPLVPRGIAVSPDGNRLYVSDGAGNRLFVIDTTANHVVVGIIPVGKKPYGVAVSADSKRIYVANTDDNTVSVVDGQSQTIIATIPTGLGPWGFGQFVGPLSTVATPVLDPAGGTFPGNVMVKISTTTSGASIRYTTDGSTPTPTSGIPLVSGQSVPLSAQIANVKVTLKAIAFKDNWADSDVAQGTYRLNTWLSEGENSLP
;
A
#
# COMPACT_ATOMS: atom_id res chain seq x y z
N MET A 1 -8.82 64.41 18.27
CA MET A 1 -8.28 64.49 16.89
C MET A 1 -8.39 63.09 16.32
N CYS A 2 -9.18 62.89 15.26
CA CYS A 2 -9.50 61.57 14.69
C CYS A 2 -8.28 60.89 14.05
N ILE A 3 -8.24 59.56 14.06
CA ILE A 3 -8.40 58.66 12.90
C ILE A 3 -8.98 57.31 13.39
N ARG A 4 -9.91 56.78 12.61
CA ARG A 4 -10.60 55.49 12.74
C ARG A 4 -9.69 54.33 12.30
N ASP A 5 -9.80 53.16 12.93
CA ASP A 5 -10.46 51.98 12.36
C ASP A 5 -10.19 50.76 13.27
N SER A 6 -11.28 50.07 13.56
CA SER A 6 -11.43 48.97 14.49
C SER A 6 -10.89 47.65 13.92
N TYR A 7 -9.94 47.02 14.61
CA TYR A 7 -9.73 45.57 14.54
C TYR A 7 -10.24 44.94 15.83
N ASN A 8 -11.38 44.26 15.73
CA ASN A 8 -11.97 43.44 16.77
C ASN A 8 -11.10 42.18 16.96
N THR A 9 -9.93 42.33 17.57
CA THR A 9 -9.06 41.19 17.89
C THR A 9 -9.57 40.50 19.14
N THR A 10 -10.10 39.30 18.97
CA THR A 10 -10.35 38.38 20.08
C THR A 10 -9.02 38.07 20.74
N ILE A 11 -8.82 38.55 21.98
CA ILE A 11 -7.72 38.09 22.82
C ILE A 11 -8.15 36.73 23.37
N ASN A 12 -7.54 35.66 22.86
CA ASN A 12 -7.64 34.35 23.51
C ASN A 12 -6.80 34.40 24.79
N LEU A 13 -7.46 34.61 25.93
CA LEU A 13 -6.86 34.34 27.22
C LEU A 13 -6.83 32.83 27.43
N ILE A 14 -5.63 32.26 27.49
CA ILE A 14 -5.46 30.91 28.05
C ILE A 14 -5.59 31.05 29.57
N VAL A 15 -6.81 30.89 30.06
CA VAL A 15 -7.05 30.71 31.49
C VAL A 15 -6.70 29.26 31.80
N SER A 16 -5.69 29.04 32.64
CA SER A 16 -5.36 27.71 33.16
C SER A 16 -6.63 27.08 33.69
N SER A 17 -7.01 25.91 33.18
CA SER A 17 -8.18 25.17 33.67
C SER A 17 -8.00 24.64 35.09
N GLY A 18 -6.84 24.90 35.72
CA GLY A 18 -6.44 24.26 36.96
C GLY A 18 -6.23 22.78 36.68
N SER A 19 -4.98 22.33 36.54
CA SER A 19 -4.74 20.89 36.54
C SER A 19 -5.15 20.38 37.92
N GLN A 20 -6.31 19.75 38.02
CA GLN A 20 -6.46 18.73 39.04
C GLN A 20 -5.29 17.76 38.82
N PRO A 21 -4.54 17.40 39.87
CA PRO A 21 -3.39 16.52 39.73
C PRO A 21 -3.81 15.24 38.99
N PRO A 22 -2.97 14.72 38.07
CA PRO A 22 -3.28 13.51 37.32
C PRO A 22 -3.74 12.40 38.25
N VAL A 23 -4.84 11.75 37.87
CA VAL A 23 -5.35 10.59 38.60
C VAL A 23 -4.68 9.34 38.05
N VAL A 24 -4.37 8.42 38.94
CA VAL A 24 -3.72 7.16 38.57
C VAL A 24 -4.79 6.18 38.12
N THR A 25 -4.62 5.57 36.94
CA THR A 25 -5.57 4.56 36.45
C THR A 25 -5.66 3.39 37.42
N PRO A 26 -6.85 3.13 38.02
CA PRO A 26 -7.03 2.01 38.92
C PRO A 26 -7.01 0.70 38.13
N ARG A 27 -6.66 -0.39 38.82
CA ARG A 27 -6.73 -1.72 38.22
C ARG A 27 -8.18 -2.20 38.16
N VAL A 28 -8.67 -2.44 36.95
CA VAL A 28 -10.01 -3.02 36.68
C VAL A 28 -9.97 -4.38 35.98
N ILE A 29 -8.77 -4.90 35.68
CA ILE A 29 -8.59 -6.26 35.14
C ILE A 29 -9.17 -7.31 36.11
N GLY A 30 -10.05 -8.18 35.59
CA GLY A 30 -10.76 -9.22 36.34
C GLY A 30 -12.10 -8.77 36.96
N LEU A 31 -12.42 -7.48 36.93
CA LEU A 31 -13.73 -6.96 37.35
C LEU A 31 -14.80 -7.19 36.28
N THR A 32 -16.09 -7.11 36.64
CA THR A 32 -17.16 -7.00 35.64
C THR A 32 -17.14 -5.60 35.02
N LEU A 33 -17.77 -5.41 33.86
CA LEU A 33 -17.89 -4.08 33.25
C LEU A 33 -18.60 -3.09 34.20
N ALA A 34 -19.63 -3.54 34.92
CA ALA A 34 -20.35 -2.70 35.88
C ALA A 34 -19.45 -2.25 37.04
N ASP A 35 -18.70 -3.18 37.62
CA ASP A 35 -17.78 -2.88 38.73
C ASP A 35 -16.59 -2.01 38.26
N ALA A 36 -16.04 -2.30 37.07
CA ALA A 36 -14.99 -1.49 36.45
C ALA A 36 -15.47 -0.05 36.19
N THR A 37 -16.72 0.12 35.75
CA THR A 37 -17.33 1.44 35.55
C THR A 37 -17.40 2.22 36.86
N ILE A 38 -17.84 1.57 37.95
CA ILE A 38 -17.89 2.19 39.28
C ILE A 38 -16.48 2.61 39.73
N VAL A 39 -15.50 1.72 39.60
CA VAL A 39 -14.11 1.97 40.00
C VAL A 39 -13.50 3.13 39.21
N LEU A 40 -13.69 3.17 37.89
CA LEU A 40 -13.18 4.24 37.03
C LEU A 40 -13.85 5.59 37.35
N ASN A 41 -15.18 5.62 37.46
CA ASN A 41 -15.91 6.84 37.80
C ASN A 41 -15.50 7.39 39.17
N SER A 42 -15.25 6.51 40.16
CA SER A 42 -14.78 6.91 41.49
C SER A 42 -13.37 7.51 41.49
N ALA A 43 -12.53 7.13 40.51
CA ALA A 43 -11.20 7.69 40.29
C ALA A 43 -11.23 8.96 39.42
N GLY A 44 -12.40 9.46 39.06
CA GLY A 44 -12.56 10.60 38.15
C GLY A 44 -12.26 10.25 36.69
N LEU A 45 -12.35 8.99 36.29
CA LEU A 45 -12.13 8.50 34.93
C LEU A 45 -13.44 8.01 34.31
N THR A 46 -13.49 7.90 32.98
CA THR A 46 -14.69 7.45 32.27
C THR A 46 -14.39 6.17 31.48
N VAL A 47 -15.35 5.26 31.38
CA VAL A 47 -15.23 4.09 30.50
C VAL A 47 -15.22 4.55 29.03
N GLY A 48 -14.18 4.15 28.31
CA GLY A 48 -14.03 4.38 26.87
C GLY A 48 -14.64 3.25 26.05
N PHE A 49 -14.00 2.95 24.91
CA PHE A 49 -14.41 1.87 24.01
C PHE A 49 -14.33 0.50 24.70
N VAL A 50 -15.41 -0.28 24.62
CA VAL A 50 -15.49 -1.64 25.16
C VAL A 50 -15.55 -2.64 24.02
N SER A 51 -14.52 -3.48 23.91
CA SER A 51 -14.49 -4.60 22.97
C SER A 51 -14.60 -5.94 23.69
N ARG A 52 -14.81 -7.04 22.96
CA ARG A 52 -14.96 -8.38 23.52
C ARG A 52 -13.99 -9.36 22.86
N GLN A 53 -13.38 -10.24 23.66
CA GLN A 53 -12.43 -11.24 23.19
C GLN A 53 -12.59 -12.54 24.00
N THR A 54 -12.35 -13.70 23.39
CA THR A 54 -12.27 -14.97 24.13
C THR A 54 -10.98 -15.04 24.96
N SER A 55 -11.06 -15.63 26.15
CA SER A 55 -9.89 -15.82 27.02
C SER A 55 -9.98 -17.17 27.73
N ASN A 56 -8.92 -17.95 27.60
CA ASN A 56 -8.78 -19.24 28.28
C ASN A 56 -8.40 -19.08 29.77
N THR A 57 -8.08 -17.85 30.20
CA THR A 57 -7.57 -17.56 31.55
C THR A 57 -8.41 -16.54 32.32
N VAL A 58 -9.30 -15.81 31.65
CA VAL A 58 -10.18 -14.79 32.25
C VAL A 58 -11.65 -15.21 32.05
N PRO A 59 -12.43 -15.40 33.13
CA PRO A 59 -13.82 -15.85 33.03
C PRO A 59 -14.70 -14.90 32.20
N GLU A 60 -15.75 -15.44 31.57
CA GLU A 60 -16.72 -14.65 30.80
C GLU A 60 -17.27 -13.46 31.60
N GLY A 61 -17.43 -12.32 30.93
CA GLY A 61 -17.94 -11.09 31.52
C GLY A 61 -16.93 -10.31 32.36
N ARG A 62 -15.68 -10.78 32.49
CA ARG A 62 -14.60 -10.09 33.22
C ARG A 62 -13.65 -9.35 32.30
N ILE A 63 -13.11 -8.23 32.75
CA ILE A 63 -12.14 -7.43 31.98
C ILE A 63 -10.82 -8.21 31.80
N ILE A 64 -10.41 -8.45 30.55
CA ILE A 64 -9.14 -9.05 30.15
C ILE A 64 -8.02 -8.03 30.27
N SER A 65 -8.25 -6.83 29.75
CA SER A 65 -7.26 -5.76 29.72
C SER A 65 -7.93 -4.39 29.71
N GLN A 66 -7.15 -3.40 30.12
CA GLN A 66 -7.53 -1.98 30.14
C GLN A 66 -6.44 -1.16 29.46
N ASN A 67 -6.81 -0.05 28.82
CA ASN A 67 -5.89 0.93 28.30
C ASN A 67 -6.43 2.35 28.59
N PRO A 68 -5.69 3.22 29.30
CA PRO A 68 -4.31 3.07 29.76
C PRO A 68 -4.12 1.96 30.81
N LEU A 69 -2.92 1.37 30.83
CA LEU A 69 -2.54 0.32 31.80
C LEU A 69 -2.68 0.82 33.23
N MET A 70 -2.93 -0.09 34.19
CA MET A 70 -3.02 0.24 35.62
C MET A 70 -1.78 0.99 36.10
N THR A 71 -1.96 1.96 36.98
CA THR A 71 -0.92 2.85 37.53
C THR A 71 -0.42 3.98 36.64
N ALA A 72 -0.97 4.15 35.42
CA ALA A 72 -0.62 5.26 34.54
C ALA A 72 -1.24 6.57 35.07
N PRO A 73 -0.45 7.66 35.24
CA PRO A 73 -1.00 8.98 35.54
C PRO A 73 -1.71 9.52 34.30
N VAL A 74 -2.98 9.86 34.44
CA VAL A 74 -3.82 10.38 33.35
C VAL A 74 -4.62 11.60 33.81
N PRO A 75 -5.05 12.48 32.89
CA PRO A 75 -5.93 13.59 33.25
C PRO A 75 -7.25 13.11 33.87
N VAL A 76 -7.82 13.91 34.77
CA VAL A 76 -9.19 13.69 35.24
C VAL A 76 -10.16 13.76 34.05
N GLY A 77 -11.08 12.81 33.97
CA GLY A 77 -12.05 12.63 32.88
C GLY A 77 -11.56 11.73 31.74
N TRP A 78 -10.31 11.24 31.78
CA TRP A 78 -9.73 10.43 30.71
C TRP A 78 -10.49 9.11 30.48
N LEU A 79 -10.58 8.70 29.21
CA LEU A 79 -11.25 7.47 28.79
C LEU A 79 -10.36 6.25 28.98
N VAL A 80 -10.89 5.20 29.61
CA VAL A 80 -10.22 3.90 29.76
C VAL A 80 -10.95 2.86 28.92
N ASN A 81 -10.30 2.41 27.85
CA ASN A 81 -10.82 1.36 26.96
C ASN A 81 -10.65 -0.01 27.62
N LEU A 82 -11.66 -0.88 27.48
CA LEU A 82 -11.71 -2.17 28.16
C LEU A 82 -11.94 -3.31 27.16
N ILE A 83 -11.33 -4.47 27.40
CA ILE A 83 -11.63 -5.71 26.69
C ILE A 83 -12.35 -6.65 27.66
N VAL A 84 -13.58 -7.07 27.35
CA VAL A 84 -14.37 -8.01 28.17
C VAL A 84 -14.21 -9.43 27.65
N SER A 85 -13.98 -10.38 28.55
CA SER A 85 -13.88 -11.79 28.22
C SER A 85 -15.20 -12.39 27.78
N LEU A 86 -15.14 -13.23 26.75
CA LEU A 86 -16.22 -14.12 26.30
C LEU A 86 -16.09 -15.54 26.88
N GLY A 87 -15.14 -15.78 27.79
CA GLY A 87 -14.82 -17.12 28.32
C GLY A 87 -13.90 -17.94 27.40
N PRO A 88 -13.56 -19.19 27.81
CA PRO A 88 -12.73 -20.09 27.03
C PRO A 88 -13.45 -20.55 25.76
N ILE A 89 -12.68 -20.93 24.75
CA ILE A 89 -13.22 -21.54 23.53
C ILE A 89 -13.85 -22.90 23.91
N PRO A 90 -15.15 -23.16 23.66
CA PRO A 90 -15.71 -24.49 23.89
C PRO A 90 -15.10 -25.49 22.92
N ASP A 91 -14.72 -26.67 23.43
CA ASP A 91 -13.98 -27.72 22.71
C ASP A 91 -14.80 -28.47 21.64
N ASP A 92 -16.07 -28.11 21.43
CA ASP A 92 -16.93 -28.73 20.41
C ASP A 92 -17.36 -27.73 19.29
N PRO A 93 -16.80 -27.83 18.07
CA PRO A 93 -17.19 -27.03 16.92
C PRO A 93 -18.65 -27.23 16.44
N ALA A 94 -19.32 -28.33 16.82
CA ALA A 94 -20.65 -28.68 16.34
C ALA A 94 -21.81 -27.99 17.09
N ALA A 95 -21.55 -27.37 18.24
CA ALA A 95 -22.57 -26.69 19.04
C ALA A 95 -22.82 -25.22 18.67
N ARG A 96 -22.06 -24.66 17.70
CA ARG A 96 -22.21 -23.26 17.27
C ARG A 96 -23.36 -23.13 16.27
N PRO A 97 -24.17 -22.04 16.31
CA PRO A 97 -25.12 -21.76 15.24
C PRO A 97 -24.40 -21.74 13.90
N GLN A 98 -24.97 -22.41 12.89
CA GLN A 98 -24.34 -22.57 11.58
C GLN A 98 -25.07 -21.76 10.52
N THR A 99 -24.36 -21.42 9.46
CA THR A 99 -24.90 -20.73 8.27
C THR A 99 -24.25 -21.31 7.02
N GLN A 100 -24.89 -21.12 5.86
CA GLN A 100 -24.34 -21.54 4.58
C GLN A 100 -23.56 -20.41 3.94
N VAL A 101 -22.40 -20.77 3.36
CA VAL A 101 -21.56 -19.82 2.65
C VAL A 101 -22.19 -19.49 1.29
N PRO A 102 -22.55 -18.22 1.00
CA PRO A 102 -23.10 -17.85 -0.30
C PRO A 102 -22.02 -17.92 -1.40
N ASP A 103 -22.45 -18.13 -2.65
CA ASP A 103 -21.57 -17.90 -3.81
C ASP A 103 -21.40 -16.41 -4.04
N VAL A 104 -20.16 -15.95 -3.95
CA VAL A 104 -19.77 -14.56 -4.18
C VAL A 104 -18.86 -14.40 -5.39
N THR A 105 -18.62 -15.45 -6.16
CA THR A 105 -17.81 -15.38 -7.39
C THR A 105 -18.47 -14.45 -8.41
N LYS A 106 -17.65 -13.72 -9.19
CA LYS A 106 -18.07 -12.70 -10.17
C LYS A 106 -18.84 -11.49 -9.61
N LEU A 107 -19.04 -11.42 -8.29
CA LEU A 107 -19.53 -10.20 -7.64
C LEU A 107 -18.36 -9.23 -7.43
N THR A 108 -18.64 -7.93 -7.37
CA THR A 108 -17.64 -6.96 -6.89
C THR A 108 -17.29 -7.23 -5.44
N LEU A 109 -16.12 -6.79 -4.96
CA LEU A 109 -15.74 -6.96 -3.55
C LEU A 109 -16.83 -6.40 -2.60
N ALA A 110 -17.41 -5.24 -2.94
CA ALA A 110 -18.50 -4.65 -2.18
C ALA A 110 -19.76 -5.54 -2.14
N ALA A 111 -20.20 -6.06 -3.29
CA ALA A 111 -21.37 -6.93 -3.37
C ALA A 111 -21.14 -8.30 -2.70
N ALA A 112 -19.93 -8.86 -2.84
CA ALA A 112 -19.50 -10.07 -2.14
C ALA A 112 -19.50 -9.88 -0.61
N THR A 113 -19.00 -8.73 -0.14
CA THR A 113 -18.97 -8.37 1.28
C THR A 113 -20.38 -8.25 1.84
N ALA A 114 -21.28 -7.52 1.15
CA ALA A 114 -22.67 -7.38 1.55
C ALA A 114 -23.37 -8.75 1.66
N LYS A 115 -23.16 -9.62 0.67
CA LYS A 115 -23.77 -10.96 0.62
C LYS A 115 -23.24 -11.90 1.72
N LEU A 116 -21.96 -11.78 2.10
CA LEU A 116 -21.38 -12.53 3.22
C LEU A 116 -21.90 -12.03 4.58
N ILE A 117 -22.06 -10.71 4.74
CA ILE A 117 -22.63 -10.12 5.95
C ILE A 117 -24.08 -10.56 6.15
N GLU A 118 -24.88 -10.55 5.08
CA GLU A 118 -26.28 -11.02 5.11
C GLU A 118 -26.37 -12.50 5.52
N ALA A 119 -25.37 -13.31 5.16
CA ALA A 119 -25.25 -14.71 5.57
C ALA A 119 -24.68 -14.90 6.98
N ASN A 120 -24.48 -13.85 7.78
CA ASN A 120 -23.81 -13.87 9.09
C ASN A 120 -22.36 -14.40 9.03
N LEU A 121 -21.65 -14.12 7.94
CA LEU A 121 -20.23 -14.46 7.72
C LEU A 121 -19.37 -13.20 7.65
N LYS A 122 -18.05 -13.36 7.80
CA LYS A 122 -17.09 -12.26 7.70
C LYS A 122 -16.20 -12.44 6.48
N VAL A 123 -15.84 -11.34 5.83
CA VAL A 123 -14.75 -11.36 4.85
C VAL A 123 -13.43 -11.61 5.59
N GLY A 124 -12.64 -12.53 5.05
CA GLY A 124 -11.31 -12.86 5.53
C GLY A 124 -10.23 -12.02 4.84
N LEU A 125 -9.08 -12.62 4.57
CA LEU A 125 -8.05 -11.98 3.75
C LEU A 125 -8.57 -11.75 2.32
N VAL A 126 -8.31 -10.57 1.78
CA VAL A 126 -8.57 -10.26 0.37
C VAL A 126 -7.23 -10.28 -0.34
N SER A 127 -7.07 -11.22 -1.26
CA SER A 127 -5.89 -11.37 -2.08
C SER A 127 -6.17 -10.98 -3.52
N ASN A 128 -5.11 -10.72 -4.24
CA ASN A 128 -5.16 -10.21 -5.58
C ASN A 128 -4.84 -11.34 -6.58
N GLN A 129 -5.67 -11.57 -7.61
CA GLN A 129 -5.45 -12.60 -8.64
C GLN A 129 -5.80 -12.10 -10.06
N ARG A 130 -5.09 -12.51 -11.11
CA ARG A 130 -5.49 -12.20 -12.50
C ARG A 130 -6.71 -13.04 -12.90
N SER A 131 -7.56 -12.52 -13.79
CA SER A 131 -8.57 -13.35 -14.46
C SER A 131 -8.82 -12.88 -15.88
N THR A 132 -8.72 -13.80 -16.83
CA THR A 132 -8.99 -13.54 -18.24
C THR A 132 -10.48 -13.55 -18.58
N THR A 133 -11.32 -14.04 -17.67
CA THR A 133 -12.76 -14.23 -17.87
C THR A 133 -13.62 -13.44 -16.88
N ILE A 134 -13.04 -12.96 -15.77
CA ILE A 134 -13.73 -12.19 -14.74
C ILE A 134 -13.14 -10.77 -14.75
N PRO A 135 -13.94 -9.72 -15.03
CA PRO A 135 -13.49 -8.33 -15.04
C PRO A 135 -12.76 -7.90 -13.76
N ALA A 136 -11.87 -6.91 -13.90
CA ALA A 136 -11.15 -6.35 -12.76
C ALA A 136 -12.12 -5.88 -11.64
N GLY A 137 -11.74 -6.06 -10.39
CA GLY A 137 -12.55 -5.68 -9.22
C GLY A 137 -13.64 -6.69 -8.81
N GLN A 138 -13.77 -7.82 -9.52
CA GLN A 138 -14.70 -8.91 -9.16
C GLN A 138 -13.99 -10.09 -8.50
N VAL A 139 -14.70 -10.79 -7.62
CA VAL A 139 -14.21 -11.98 -6.91
C VAL A 139 -13.97 -13.12 -7.89
N THR A 140 -12.72 -13.55 -8.01
CA THR A 140 -12.32 -14.74 -8.77
C THR A 140 -12.51 -16.01 -7.96
N ARG A 141 -12.31 -15.94 -6.64
CA ARG A 141 -12.33 -17.11 -5.76
C ARG A 141 -12.72 -16.75 -4.33
N GLN A 142 -13.35 -17.69 -3.63
CA GLN A 142 -13.60 -17.67 -2.19
C GLN A 142 -12.93 -18.88 -1.52
N SER A 143 -12.43 -18.73 -0.28
CA SER A 143 -11.70 -19.80 0.41
C SER A 143 -12.57 -20.95 0.90
N VAL A 144 -13.86 -20.69 1.11
CA VAL A 144 -14.84 -21.69 1.53
C VAL A 144 -15.84 -21.86 0.40
N ALA A 145 -16.04 -23.09 -0.07
CA ALA A 145 -16.90 -23.36 -1.21
C ALA A 145 -18.35 -22.91 -0.96
N PRO A 146 -19.08 -22.46 -2.00
CA PRO A 146 -20.50 -22.13 -1.86
C PRO A 146 -21.31 -23.29 -1.27
N ASN A 147 -22.33 -22.95 -0.48
CA ASN A 147 -23.23 -23.85 0.26
C ASN A 147 -22.56 -24.70 1.35
N THR A 148 -21.28 -24.47 1.66
CA THR A 148 -20.63 -25.11 2.81
C THR A 148 -21.25 -24.57 4.10
N THR A 149 -21.67 -25.47 4.98
CA THR A 149 -22.14 -25.12 6.31
C THR A 149 -20.95 -24.84 7.23
N VAL A 150 -20.89 -23.63 7.77
CA VAL A 150 -19.83 -23.19 8.69
C VAL A 150 -20.45 -22.51 9.91
N PRO A 151 -19.74 -22.40 11.03
CA PRO A 151 -20.20 -21.59 12.16
C PRO A 151 -20.46 -20.14 11.74
N ILE A 152 -21.50 -19.51 12.28
CA ILE A 152 -21.71 -18.06 12.12
C ILE A 152 -20.44 -17.28 12.52
N ASN A 153 -20.19 -16.16 11.87
CA ASN A 153 -18.98 -15.34 11.96
C ASN A 153 -17.69 -15.96 11.40
N SER A 154 -17.76 -17.13 10.74
CA SER A 154 -16.61 -17.69 10.02
C SER A 154 -16.11 -16.73 8.93
N ARG A 155 -14.78 -16.74 8.71
CA ARG A 155 -14.14 -15.91 7.69
C ARG A 155 -14.09 -16.62 6.34
N VAL A 156 -14.41 -15.89 5.29
CA VAL A 156 -14.26 -16.32 3.89
C VAL A 156 -13.26 -15.39 3.21
N ASN A 157 -12.05 -15.87 2.94
CA ASN A 157 -11.04 -15.11 2.20
C ASN A 157 -11.47 -15.02 0.73
N LEU A 158 -11.20 -13.89 0.08
CA LEU A 158 -11.60 -13.62 -1.30
C LEU A 158 -10.37 -13.33 -2.16
N ALA A 159 -10.39 -13.77 -3.40
CA ALA A 159 -9.43 -13.35 -4.41
C ALA A 159 -10.13 -12.42 -5.41
N ILE A 160 -9.52 -11.28 -5.76
CA ILE A 160 -10.10 -10.24 -6.63
C ILE A 160 -9.33 -10.17 -7.95
N SER A 161 -10.07 -10.05 -9.07
CA SER A 161 -9.53 -9.98 -10.43
C SER A 161 -8.84 -8.65 -10.76
N PHE A 162 -7.77 -8.68 -11.57
CA PHE A 162 -7.23 -7.51 -12.31
C PHE A 162 -7.55 -7.51 -13.81
N GLY A 163 -8.35 -8.45 -14.30
CA GLY A 163 -8.72 -8.55 -15.70
C GLY A 163 -7.63 -9.12 -16.65
N PRO A 164 -7.92 -9.18 -17.96
CA PRO A 164 -7.12 -9.94 -18.93
C PRO A 164 -5.81 -9.28 -19.41
N TYR A 165 -5.57 -7.97 -19.26
CA TYR A 165 -4.43 -7.31 -19.93
C TYR A 165 -3.78 -6.21 -19.08
N ALA A 166 -2.57 -6.48 -18.59
CA ALA A 166 -1.58 -5.51 -18.14
C ALA A 166 -0.23 -5.89 -18.74
N TYR A 167 0.62 -4.92 -19.09
CA TYR A 167 1.81 -5.16 -19.91
C TYR A 167 2.79 -6.15 -19.30
N GLY A 168 3.24 -7.07 -20.15
CA GLY A 168 4.35 -7.98 -19.90
C GLY A 168 5.72 -7.30 -20.08
N LEU A 169 6.32 -6.77 -19.02
CA LEU A 169 7.77 -6.53 -18.88
C LEU A 169 8.37 -7.38 -17.76
N PHE A 170 9.50 -8.06 -18.00
CA PHE A 170 9.94 -9.25 -17.27
C PHE A 170 10.32 -9.01 -15.80
N SER A 171 10.31 -7.76 -15.31
CA SER A 171 10.54 -7.40 -13.89
C SER A 171 9.74 -6.18 -13.38
N GLY A 172 8.68 -5.76 -14.08
CA GLY A 172 7.84 -4.60 -13.74
C GLY A 172 8.48 -3.25 -14.14
N PRO A 173 7.85 -2.45 -15.02
CA PRO A 173 8.44 -1.18 -15.49
C PRO A 173 8.60 -0.16 -14.37
N ALA A 174 9.59 0.73 -14.51
CA ALA A 174 9.64 1.96 -13.72
C ALA A 174 9.13 3.16 -14.56
N TYR A 175 8.38 4.06 -13.95
CA TYR A 175 7.70 5.19 -14.61
C TYR A 175 8.19 6.51 -14.05
N ILE A 176 9.01 7.24 -14.79
CA ILE A 176 9.75 8.38 -14.26
C ILE A 176 9.12 9.67 -14.75
N THR A 177 8.56 10.46 -13.82
CA THR A 177 8.00 11.77 -14.12
C THR A 177 9.12 12.77 -14.44
N ASN A 178 9.10 13.34 -15.64
CA ASN A 178 10.07 14.35 -16.09
C ASN A 178 9.45 15.74 -15.94
N HIS A 179 9.69 16.38 -14.79
CA HIS A 179 9.02 17.61 -14.38
C HIS A 179 9.23 18.75 -15.40
N ILE A 180 10.43 18.90 -15.93
CA ILE A 180 10.73 19.95 -16.92
C ILE A 180 10.31 19.47 -18.32
N GLY A 181 10.44 18.16 -18.59
CA GLY A 181 10.14 17.55 -19.88
C GLY A 181 8.66 17.38 -20.23
N ASN A 182 7.74 17.51 -19.25
CA ASN A 182 6.30 17.27 -19.41
C ASN A 182 5.93 15.86 -19.93
N THR A 183 6.75 14.87 -19.56
CA THR A 183 6.60 13.47 -19.98
C THR A 183 6.77 12.50 -18.81
N VAL A 184 6.41 11.24 -19.04
CA VAL A 184 6.76 10.10 -18.19
C VAL A 184 7.61 9.14 -19.01
N SER A 185 8.85 8.89 -18.57
CA SER A 185 9.71 7.87 -19.17
C SER A 185 9.33 6.49 -18.63
N ILE A 186 9.10 5.54 -19.53
CA ILE A 186 8.88 4.13 -19.21
C ILE A 186 10.23 3.42 -19.34
N LEU A 187 10.76 2.97 -18.21
CA LEU A 187 11.99 2.22 -18.13
C LEU A 187 11.68 0.72 -18.21
N ASP A 188 12.33 0.04 -19.14
CA ASP A 188 12.38 -1.42 -19.20
C ASP A 188 13.50 -1.93 -18.27
N PRO A 189 13.14 -2.62 -17.18
CA PRO A 189 14.10 -3.10 -16.21
C PRO A 189 15.00 -4.20 -16.79
N ASP A 190 14.57 -4.96 -17.79
CA ASP A 190 15.35 -6.09 -18.28
C ASP A 190 16.53 -5.63 -19.14
N THR A 191 16.31 -4.54 -19.89
CA THR A 191 17.32 -3.94 -20.75
C THR A 191 18.04 -2.75 -20.10
N ASN A 192 17.51 -2.22 -18.98
CA ASN A 192 17.96 -0.96 -18.38
C ASN A 192 17.95 0.19 -19.40
N GLN A 193 16.90 0.25 -20.23
CA GLN A 193 16.71 1.28 -21.25
C GLN A 193 15.33 1.93 -21.11
N ILE A 194 15.19 3.13 -21.66
CA ILE A 194 13.87 3.75 -21.82
C ILE A 194 13.16 3.08 -23.01
N ALA A 195 12.05 2.42 -22.71
CA ALA A 195 11.19 1.78 -23.69
C ALA A 195 10.25 2.78 -24.38
N ASP A 196 9.82 3.82 -23.65
CA ASP A 196 8.90 4.83 -24.17
C ASP A 196 8.97 6.14 -23.36
N ASN A 197 8.48 7.22 -23.95
CA ASN A 197 8.34 8.52 -23.29
C ASN A 197 6.95 9.09 -23.61
N LEU A 198 6.03 8.99 -22.65
CA LEU A 198 4.64 9.37 -22.85
C LEU A 198 4.41 10.82 -22.43
N PRO A 199 3.68 11.63 -23.24
CA PRO A 199 3.28 12.96 -22.82
C PRO A 199 2.25 12.87 -21.68
N THR A 200 2.32 13.81 -20.73
CA THR A 200 1.29 13.87 -19.67
C THR A 200 0.05 14.66 -20.08
N GLY A 201 0.09 15.31 -21.25
CA GLY A 201 -1.04 16.07 -21.77
C GLY A 201 -1.19 17.48 -21.19
N SER A 202 -0.24 17.93 -20.35
CA SER A 202 -0.16 19.31 -19.89
C SER A 202 1.14 19.98 -20.35
N SER A 203 1.04 21.20 -20.89
CA SER A 203 2.16 21.92 -21.51
C SER A 203 2.74 23.06 -20.65
N ARG A 204 2.13 23.37 -19.50
CA ARG A 204 2.54 24.45 -18.57
C ARG A 204 2.67 23.98 -17.11
N SER A 205 2.69 22.68 -16.90
CA SER A 205 2.81 22.07 -15.58
C SER A 205 3.66 20.81 -15.68
N GLY A 206 4.65 20.71 -14.81
CA GLY A 206 5.56 19.58 -14.76
C GLY A 206 4.98 18.40 -13.99
N PRO A 207 5.04 17.17 -14.52
CA PRO A 207 4.66 16.00 -13.75
C PRO A 207 5.58 15.83 -12.53
N SER A 208 4.99 15.60 -11.37
CA SER A 208 5.69 15.54 -10.08
C SER A 208 5.67 14.13 -9.51
N GLY A 209 4.48 13.65 -9.16
CA GLY A 209 4.24 12.35 -8.56
C GLY A 209 3.56 11.37 -9.52
N VAL A 210 3.70 10.09 -9.19
CA VAL A 210 3.14 8.98 -9.95
C VAL A 210 2.61 7.91 -9.00
N ALA A 211 1.41 7.43 -9.32
CA ALA A 211 0.84 6.21 -8.75
C ALA A 211 0.41 5.30 -9.90
N ILE A 212 0.61 3.99 -9.70
CA ILE A 212 0.30 2.97 -10.68
C ILE A 212 -0.90 2.21 -10.18
N HIS A 213 -1.92 2.06 -11.02
CA HIS A 213 -3.08 1.27 -10.63
C HIS A 213 -2.64 -0.17 -10.28
N PRO A 214 -3.17 -0.81 -9.22
CA PRO A 214 -2.75 -2.16 -8.81
C PRO A 214 -2.85 -3.22 -9.90
N ASP A 215 -3.72 -3.02 -10.90
CA ASP A 215 -3.80 -3.89 -12.08
C ASP A 215 -2.67 -3.68 -13.10
N GLY A 216 -1.86 -2.62 -12.99
CA GLY A 216 -0.77 -2.30 -13.92
C GLY A 216 -1.23 -1.71 -15.26
N THR A 217 -2.49 -1.27 -15.38
CA THR A 217 -3.07 -0.79 -16.66
C THR A 217 -3.08 0.73 -16.81
N LYS A 218 -3.01 1.47 -15.70
CA LYS A 218 -3.11 2.94 -15.70
C LYS A 218 -2.05 3.57 -14.80
N LEU A 219 -1.59 4.74 -15.23
CA LEU A 219 -0.83 5.67 -14.38
C LEU A 219 -1.71 6.86 -13.99
N TYR A 220 -1.51 7.33 -12.77
CA TYR A 220 -2.04 8.58 -12.27
C TYR A 220 -0.88 9.52 -11.97
N ILE A 221 -0.75 10.57 -12.77
CA ILE A 221 0.39 11.49 -12.73
C ILE A 221 -0.07 12.86 -12.27
N THR A 222 0.45 13.36 -11.16
CA THR A 222 0.15 14.72 -10.72
C THR A 222 0.96 15.71 -11.53
N ASN A 223 0.30 16.75 -12.05
CA ASN A 223 0.96 17.82 -12.80
C ASN A 223 0.96 19.11 -11.98
N ARG A 224 2.13 19.48 -11.49
CA ARG A 224 2.38 20.70 -10.72
C ARG A 224 2.69 21.85 -11.67
N SER A 225 2.01 22.99 -11.55
CA SER A 225 2.39 24.19 -12.31
C SER A 225 3.85 24.56 -12.02
N GLN A 226 4.64 24.79 -13.07
CA GLN A 226 6.06 25.15 -12.94
C GLN A 226 6.28 26.51 -12.26
N PHE A 227 5.27 27.40 -12.27
CA PHE A 227 5.38 28.78 -11.77
C PHE A 227 4.49 29.10 -10.56
N GLY A 228 3.99 28.07 -9.86
CA GLY A 228 3.18 28.20 -8.65
C GLY A 228 1.83 28.92 -8.82
N GLY A 229 0.95 28.80 -7.83
CA GLY A 229 -0.31 29.57 -7.73
C GLY A 229 -1.48 29.16 -8.65
N SER A 230 -1.29 28.22 -9.59
CA SER A 230 -2.37 27.74 -10.47
C SER A 230 -2.88 26.34 -10.08
N ALA A 231 -4.17 26.09 -10.33
CA ALA A 231 -4.77 24.76 -10.18
C ALA A 231 -4.00 23.73 -11.02
N GLY A 232 -3.75 22.56 -10.43
CA GLY A 232 -3.07 21.44 -11.09
C GLY A 232 -4.06 20.41 -11.64
N THR A 233 -3.51 19.36 -12.24
CA THR A 233 -4.29 18.24 -12.77
C THR A 233 -3.66 16.90 -12.39
N VAL A 234 -4.44 15.83 -12.48
CA VAL A 234 -3.94 14.46 -12.59
C VAL A 234 -4.16 13.95 -14.00
N SER A 235 -3.10 13.51 -14.66
CA SER A 235 -3.20 12.77 -15.92
C SER A 235 -3.44 11.31 -15.64
N VAL A 236 -4.51 10.75 -16.22
CA VAL A 236 -4.72 9.31 -16.29
C VAL A 236 -4.14 8.83 -17.61
N ILE A 237 -3.04 8.09 -17.56
CA ILE A 237 -2.41 7.52 -18.75
C ILE A 237 -2.83 6.05 -18.83
N ASP A 238 -3.49 5.70 -19.93
CA ASP A 238 -3.77 4.30 -20.25
C ASP A 238 -2.50 3.68 -20.83
N LEU A 239 -1.99 2.65 -20.16
CA LEU A 239 -0.76 1.98 -20.58
C LEU A 239 -1.00 1.09 -21.79
N ILE A 240 -2.24 0.60 -22.01
CA ILE A 240 -2.69 -0.25 -23.12
C ILE A 240 -2.74 0.54 -24.42
N GLU A 241 -3.30 1.72 -24.36
CA GLU A 241 -3.43 2.58 -25.52
C GLU A 241 -2.25 3.55 -25.66
N ARG A 242 -1.35 3.58 -24.67
CA ARG A 242 -0.18 4.48 -24.58
C ARG A 242 -0.55 5.94 -24.79
N LYS A 243 -1.65 6.38 -24.19
CA LYS A 243 -2.16 7.73 -24.34
C LYS A 243 -2.80 8.25 -23.07
N VAL A 244 -2.89 9.57 -22.97
CA VAL A 244 -3.65 10.22 -21.91
C VAL A 244 -5.14 9.93 -22.11
N ALA A 245 -5.74 9.21 -21.19
CA ALA A 245 -7.16 8.87 -21.18
C ALA A 245 -8.02 9.96 -20.51
N ALA A 246 -7.48 10.65 -19.52
CA ALA A 246 -8.18 11.75 -18.85
C ALA A 246 -7.21 12.78 -18.25
N LEU A 247 -7.69 14.02 -18.12
CA LEU A 247 -7.07 15.07 -17.32
C LEU A 247 -8.07 15.50 -16.25
N ILE A 248 -7.76 15.20 -14.99
CA ILE A 248 -8.65 15.41 -13.85
C ILE A 248 -8.20 16.67 -13.10
N PRO A 249 -9.03 17.73 -13.00
CA PRO A 249 -8.69 18.91 -12.20
C PRO A 249 -8.54 18.56 -10.72
N VAL A 250 -7.50 19.09 -10.07
CA VAL A 250 -7.26 18.97 -8.63
C VAL A 250 -6.87 20.33 -8.03
N GLY A 251 -6.41 20.33 -6.78
CA GLY A 251 -6.00 21.55 -6.08
C GLY A 251 -4.73 22.19 -6.66
N VAL A 252 -4.24 23.22 -5.97
CA VAL A 252 -3.07 24.00 -6.39
C VAL A 252 -1.79 23.26 -6.02
N ALA A 253 -0.84 23.21 -6.95
CA ALA A 253 0.47 22.56 -6.80
C ALA A 253 0.40 21.11 -6.26
N PRO A 254 -0.22 20.17 -7.00
CA PRO A 254 -0.27 18.77 -6.60
C PRO A 254 1.13 18.12 -6.63
N LEU A 255 1.46 17.34 -5.60
CA LEU A 255 2.78 16.74 -5.41
C LEU A 255 2.72 15.22 -5.23
N GLY A 256 2.38 14.75 -4.03
CA GLY A 256 2.26 13.33 -3.72
C GLY A 256 0.97 12.75 -4.25
N VAL A 257 1.06 11.55 -4.79
CA VAL A 257 -0.08 10.76 -5.20
C VAL A 257 0.11 9.30 -4.78
N ALA A 258 -0.96 8.70 -4.29
CA ALA A 258 -1.03 7.28 -3.97
C ALA A 258 -2.39 6.73 -4.36
N ILE A 259 -2.45 5.43 -4.64
CA ILE A 259 -3.70 4.72 -4.92
C ILE A 259 -3.92 3.65 -3.87
N ASN A 260 -5.16 3.47 -3.40
CA ASN A 260 -5.44 2.41 -2.43
C ASN A 260 -5.20 1.01 -3.02
N PRO A 261 -4.97 -0.02 -2.18
CA PRO A 261 -4.68 -1.37 -2.66
C PRO A 261 -5.78 -2.00 -3.53
N THR A 262 -7.02 -1.54 -3.41
CA THR A 262 -8.15 -2.00 -4.26
C THR A 262 -8.16 -1.34 -5.64
N GLY A 263 -7.43 -0.23 -5.83
CA GLY A 263 -7.40 0.53 -7.06
C GLY A 263 -8.59 1.47 -7.25
N GLU A 264 -9.56 1.48 -6.34
CA GLU A 264 -10.80 2.24 -6.48
C GLU A 264 -10.62 3.76 -6.26
N ARG A 265 -9.56 4.18 -5.55
CA ARG A 265 -9.36 5.57 -5.14
C ARG A 265 -7.92 6.03 -5.21
N VAL A 266 -7.71 7.19 -5.82
CA VAL A 266 -6.43 7.91 -5.88
C VAL A 266 -6.49 9.13 -4.97
N PHE A 267 -5.43 9.35 -4.21
CA PHE A 267 -5.28 10.42 -3.23
C PHE A 267 -4.14 11.34 -3.65
N VAL A 268 -4.38 12.65 -3.66
CA VAL A 268 -3.43 13.65 -4.17
C VAL A 268 -3.25 14.77 -3.16
N ALA A 269 -2.02 14.94 -2.66
CA ALA A 269 -1.65 16.07 -1.84
C ALA A 269 -1.48 17.33 -2.71
N ASN A 270 -2.28 18.36 -2.42
CA ASN A 270 -2.22 19.65 -3.08
C ASN A 270 -1.56 20.66 -2.15
N GLU A 271 -0.26 20.85 -2.33
CA GLU A 271 0.58 21.65 -1.45
C GLU A 271 0.09 23.10 -1.37
N GLY A 272 -0.21 23.71 -2.53
CA GLY A 272 -0.53 25.13 -2.63
C GLY A 272 -1.96 25.49 -2.25
N SER A 273 -2.86 24.51 -2.20
CA SER A 273 -4.25 24.70 -1.71
C SER A 273 -4.48 24.05 -0.35
N PHE A 274 -3.44 23.52 0.29
CA PHE A 274 -3.51 22.92 1.64
C PHE A 274 -4.57 21.83 1.75
N SER A 275 -4.69 20.98 0.72
CA SER A 275 -5.82 20.04 0.61
C SER A 275 -5.40 18.68 0.09
N LEU A 276 -6.23 17.67 0.35
CA LEU A 276 -6.12 16.32 -0.20
C LEU A 276 -7.27 16.10 -1.20
N SER A 277 -6.98 15.86 -2.47
CA SER A 277 -7.99 15.46 -3.45
C SER A 277 -8.15 13.95 -3.45
N VAL A 278 -9.39 13.47 -3.55
CA VAL A 278 -9.73 12.05 -3.70
C VAL A 278 -10.42 11.85 -5.04
N ILE A 279 -9.91 10.93 -5.85
CA ILE A 279 -10.39 10.65 -7.20
C ILE A 279 -10.93 9.22 -7.24
N ASP A 280 -12.14 9.08 -7.75
CA ASP A 280 -12.73 7.78 -8.09
C ASP A 280 -12.16 7.29 -9.42
N THR A 281 -11.57 6.10 -9.44
CA THR A 281 -10.89 5.57 -10.63
C THR A 281 -11.83 4.97 -11.66
N GLY A 282 -13.05 4.61 -11.26
CA GLY A 282 -14.08 4.07 -12.15
C GLY A 282 -14.73 5.16 -13.00
N THR A 283 -14.94 6.34 -12.40
CA THR A 283 -15.58 7.49 -13.05
C THR A 283 -14.59 8.55 -13.54
N ASN A 284 -13.33 8.50 -13.09
CA ASN A 284 -12.31 9.54 -13.29
C ASN A 284 -12.81 10.94 -12.84
N GLN A 285 -13.68 10.99 -11.83
CA GLN A 285 -14.18 12.24 -11.26
C GLN A 285 -13.55 12.49 -9.89
N PRO A 286 -13.17 13.74 -9.59
CA PRO A 286 -12.76 14.10 -8.24
C PRO A 286 -14.01 14.14 -7.35
N PHE A 287 -13.96 13.48 -6.19
CA PHE A 287 -14.88 13.78 -5.11
C PHE A 287 -14.43 15.09 -4.47
N ILE A 288 -14.83 16.23 -5.03
CA ILE A 288 -14.69 17.52 -4.35
C ILE A 288 -15.89 17.66 -3.40
N ASP A 289 -15.91 16.86 -2.35
CA ASP A 289 -16.48 17.33 -1.10
C ASP A 289 -15.86 16.52 0.04
N LEU A 290 -14.70 17.02 0.46
CA LEU A 290 -14.36 17.06 1.86
C LEU A 290 -13.95 18.48 2.16
N SER A 291 -14.84 19.15 2.88
CA SER A 291 -14.41 19.91 4.04
C SER A 291 -13.59 18.99 4.95
N VAL A 292 -12.37 18.64 4.51
CA VAL A 292 -11.28 18.27 5.40
C VAL A 292 -11.23 19.47 6.35
N PRO A 293 -11.61 19.31 7.63
CA PRO A 293 -11.53 20.41 8.56
C PRO A 293 -10.11 20.90 8.44
N ASN A 294 -9.97 22.17 8.04
CA ASN A 294 -8.71 22.87 7.80
C ASN A 294 -7.60 22.12 8.52
N LEU A 295 -6.68 21.47 7.79
CA LEU A 295 -5.42 21.05 8.38
C LEU A 295 -4.96 22.24 9.21
N THR A 296 -5.00 22.09 10.53
CA THR A 296 -5.13 23.24 11.42
C THR A 296 -4.00 24.22 11.14
N ALA A 297 -4.35 25.42 10.63
CA ALA A 297 -3.45 26.49 10.20
C ALA A 297 -2.35 26.07 9.17
N ASN A 298 -2.56 26.40 7.88
CA ASN A 298 -1.50 26.57 6.87
C ASN A 298 -0.45 25.44 6.74
N SER A 299 -0.82 24.17 6.84
CA SER A 299 0.14 23.08 6.65
C SER A 299 0.19 22.60 5.19
N TYR A 300 1.39 22.53 4.60
CA TYR A 300 1.65 22.21 3.19
C TYR A 300 1.77 20.69 2.98
N PRO A 301 0.72 20.01 2.47
CA PRO A 301 0.77 18.56 2.28
C PRO A 301 1.73 18.19 1.13
N ARG A 302 2.52 17.12 1.31
CA ARG A 302 3.51 16.67 0.32
C ARG A 302 3.38 15.20 -0.02
N GLY A 303 3.96 14.33 0.80
CA GLY A 303 3.96 12.88 0.63
C GLY A 303 2.58 12.30 0.94
N VAL A 304 2.18 11.31 0.16
CA VAL A 304 0.96 10.54 0.39
C VAL A 304 1.31 9.06 0.33
N ALA A 305 0.87 8.29 1.32
CA ALA A 305 0.95 6.84 1.29
C ALA A 305 -0.34 6.23 1.83
N VAL A 306 -0.70 5.05 1.33
CA VAL A 306 -1.91 4.32 1.75
C VAL A 306 -1.53 3.12 2.61
N HIS A 307 -2.39 2.76 3.54
CA HIS A 307 -2.21 1.53 4.30
C HIS A 307 -2.34 0.30 3.36
N PRO A 308 -1.44 -0.71 3.47
CA PRO A 308 -1.40 -1.84 2.52
C PRO A 308 -2.59 -2.81 2.67
N ASN A 309 -3.20 -2.89 3.85
CA ASN A 309 -4.40 -3.69 4.07
C ASN A 309 -5.65 -2.97 3.52
N PRO A 310 -6.38 -3.53 2.53
CA PRO A 310 -7.58 -2.91 1.96
C PRO A 310 -8.74 -2.76 2.95
N LEU A 311 -8.73 -3.50 4.08
CA LEU A 311 -9.72 -3.38 5.15
C LEU A 311 -9.42 -2.23 6.13
N ARG A 312 -8.28 -1.55 5.96
CA ARG A 312 -7.92 -0.36 6.73
C ARG A 312 -7.79 0.79 5.73
N PRO A 313 -8.84 1.58 5.51
CA PRO A 313 -8.87 2.65 4.49
C PRO A 313 -8.06 3.88 4.94
N LEU A 314 -6.91 3.68 5.58
CA LEU A 314 -6.10 4.76 6.13
C LEU A 314 -5.15 5.31 5.07
N VAL A 315 -5.06 6.64 5.04
CA VAL A 315 -4.16 7.40 4.18
C VAL A 315 -3.32 8.32 5.05
N TYR A 316 -2.01 8.28 4.82
CA TYR A 316 -1.00 9.02 5.58
C TYR A 316 -0.47 10.15 4.71
N VAL A 317 -0.52 11.39 5.21
CA VAL A 317 -0.12 12.59 4.46
C VAL A 317 0.85 13.40 5.29
N THR A 318 2.06 13.63 4.78
CA THR A 318 3.03 14.51 5.43
C THR A 318 2.70 15.97 5.17
N ASN A 319 2.82 16.80 6.20
CA ASN A 319 2.50 18.22 6.14
C ASN A 319 3.67 19.02 6.70
N ARG A 320 4.21 19.94 5.89
CA ARG A 320 5.18 20.94 6.34
C ARG A 320 4.45 22.15 6.91
N THR A 321 5.16 22.93 7.72
CA THR A 321 4.70 24.21 8.25
C THR A 321 5.08 25.41 7.37
N VAL A 322 5.98 25.20 6.40
CA VAL A 322 6.43 26.19 5.42
C VAL A 322 6.35 25.64 3.98
N ASN A 323 6.05 26.50 3.00
CA ASN A 323 5.92 26.08 1.59
C ASN A 323 7.27 25.74 0.96
N SER A 324 7.24 24.87 -0.04
CA SER A 324 8.41 24.46 -0.83
C SER A 324 8.58 25.25 -2.14
N PHE A 325 7.93 26.40 -2.32
CA PHE A 325 8.10 27.23 -3.54
C PHE A 325 9.53 27.80 -3.70
N SER A 326 10.40 27.50 -2.74
CA SER A 326 11.84 27.76 -2.69
C SER A 326 12.71 26.66 -3.34
N ASP A 327 12.16 25.51 -3.75
CA ASP A 327 12.89 24.44 -4.45
C ASP A 327 13.07 24.72 -5.97
N ASP A 328 12.41 25.76 -6.50
CA ASP A 328 12.59 26.31 -7.85
C ASP A 328 13.88 27.14 -7.90
N GLN A 329 14.75 26.86 -8.89
CA GLN A 329 16.04 27.52 -9.11
C GLN A 329 15.95 29.06 -9.23
N THR A 330 14.75 29.62 -9.41
CA THR A 330 14.54 31.07 -9.60
C THR A 330 14.11 31.84 -8.34
N ASN A 331 13.86 31.18 -7.20
CA ASN A 331 13.40 31.84 -5.98
C ASN A 331 14.57 32.28 -5.07
N PRO A 332 14.79 33.59 -4.80
CA PRO A 332 15.85 34.07 -3.92
C PRO A 332 15.58 33.82 -2.42
N TYR A 333 14.37 33.36 -2.05
CA TYR A 333 14.02 32.97 -0.68
C TYR A 333 14.16 31.45 -0.53
N VAL A 334 15.34 31.00 -0.12
CA VAL A 334 15.58 29.59 0.26
C VAL A 334 14.59 29.21 1.38
N ASP A 335 14.05 27.99 1.32
CA ASP A 335 13.15 27.43 2.35
C ASP A 335 13.74 27.72 3.73
N GLN A 336 13.03 28.41 4.63
CA GLN A 336 13.64 28.79 5.90
C GLN A 336 14.04 27.58 6.75
N CYS A 337 13.37 26.42 6.58
CA CYS A 337 13.68 25.20 7.30
C CYS A 337 14.80 24.38 6.61
N ASP A 338 14.90 24.39 5.27
CA ASP A 338 16.05 23.77 4.58
C ASP A 338 17.28 24.70 4.52
N ALA A 339 17.13 26.02 4.62
CA ALA A 339 18.21 27.01 4.63
C ALA A 339 19.01 27.00 5.94
N LEU A 340 18.41 26.51 7.04
CA LEU A 340 19.10 26.20 8.29
C LEU A 340 20.23 25.17 8.09
N VAL A 341 20.24 24.44 6.97
CA VAL A 341 21.28 23.48 6.57
C VAL A 341 22.55 24.17 6.07
N GLY A 342 22.51 25.47 5.72
CA GLY A 342 23.62 26.14 5.01
C GLY A 342 24.19 27.44 5.60
N ARG A 343 23.52 28.13 6.54
CA ARG A 343 24.00 29.44 7.05
C ARG A 343 23.70 29.64 8.53
N SER A 344 24.72 29.94 9.33
CA SER A 344 24.57 30.48 10.68
C SER A 344 24.75 32.01 10.65
N PRO A 345 23.96 32.81 11.41
CA PRO A 345 22.71 32.47 12.11
C PRO A 345 21.50 33.12 11.39
N VAL A 346 20.49 32.32 11.03
CA VAL A 346 19.17 32.85 10.70
C VAL A 346 18.27 32.64 11.91
N ASN A 347 17.63 33.71 12.39
CA ASN A 347 16.68 33.71 13.52
C ASN A 347 15.37 32.98 13.16
N VAL A 348 15.41 31.67 12.90
CA VAL A 348 14.19 30.87 12.69
C VAL A 348 13.88 30.12 13.98
N ASN A 349 12.64 30.21 14.45
CA ASN A 349 12.21 29.47 15.63
C ASN A 349 12.12 27.96 15.28
N PRO A 350 12.89 27.06 15.95
CA PRO A 350 12.82 25.61 15.75
C PRO A 350 11.39 25.03 15.75
N ASP A 351 10.51 25.59 16.57
CA ASP A 351 9.11 25.17 16.70
C ASP A 351 8.29 25.41 15.41
N GLN A 352 8.75 26.31 14.53
CA GLN A 352 8.10 26.63 13.27
C GLN A 352 8.42 25.63 12.15
N CYS A 353 9.37 24.71 12.34
CA CYS A 353 9.76 23.73 11.31
C CYS A 353 9.20 22.32 11.56
N VAL A 354 8.71 22.02 12.76
CA VAL A 354 8.12 20.73 13.13
C VAL A 354 6.88 20.45 12.27
N GLY A 355 6.94 19.38 11.47
CA GLY A 355 5.82 18.97 10.63
C GLY A 355 4.88 17.99 11.30
N SER A 356 3.90 17.52 10.53
CA SER A 356 2.96 16.49 10.98
C SER A 356 2.68 15.42 9.93
N LEU A 357 2.34 14.23 10.40
CA LEU A 357 1.73 13.16 9.63
C LEU A 357 0.22 13.16 9.92
N SER A 358 -0.57 13.64 8.97
CA SER A 358 -2.03 13.58 9.02
C SER A 358 -2.51 12.20 8.61
N ILE A 359 -3.46 11.64 9.35
CA ILE A 359 -4.05 10.32 9.14
C ILE A 359 -5.51 10.50 8.78
N PHE A 360 -5.87 10.10 7.57
CA PHE A 360 -7.22 10.16 7.04
C PHE A 360 -7.82 8.77 6.98
N ASP A 361 -9.10 8.68 7.32
CA ASP A 361 -9.90 7.52 6.95
C ASP A 361 -10.65 7.86 5.66
N ALA A 362 -10.35 7.14 4.59
CA ALA A 362 -10.90 7.42 3.26
C ALA A 362 -12.39 7.03 3.13
N ASP A 363 -12.91 6.15 3.97
CA ASP A 363 -14.31 5.74 3.93
C ASP A 363 -15.18 6.68 4.75
N LEU A 364 -14.72 7.05 5.94
CA LEU A 364 -15.34 8.09 6.75
C LEU A 364 -15.10 9.49 6.18
N LYS A 365 -14.10 9.61 5.32
CA LYS A 365 -13.68 10.84 4.67
C LYS A 365 -13.31 11.95 5.65
N ILE A 366 -12.68 11.60 6.76
CA ILE A 366 -12.27 12.58 7.78
C ILE A 366 -10.81 12.36 8.17
N GLN A 367 -10.18 13.39 8.70
CA GLN A 367 -8.94 13.23 9.43
C GLN A 367 -9.26 12.55 10.78
N VAL A 368 -8.68 11.38 11.01
CA VAL A 368 -8.86 10.57 12.23
C VAL A 368 -7.69 10.71 13.19
N GLY A 369 -6.59 11.31 12.76
CA GLY A 369 -5.43 11.58 13.60
C GLY A 369 -4.42 12.51 12.98
N SER A 370 -3.53 13.04 13.82
CA SER A 370 -2.33 13.75 13.41
C SER A 370 -1.20 13.39 14.38
N VAL A 371 0.00 13.19 13.85
CA VAL A 371 1.19 12.86 14.62
C VAL A 371 2.25 13.90 14.32
N ALA A 372 2.79 14.58 15.34
CA ALA A 372 3.96 15.42 15.15
C ALA A 372 5.17 14.55 14.74
N VAL A 373 5.88 14.98 13.71
CA VAL A 373 7.08 14.30 13.18
C VAL A 373 8.26 15.26 13.24
N GLY A 374 9.37 14.92 12.57
CA GLY A 374 10.51 15.81 12.46
C GLY A 374 10.25 17.04 11.57
N TRP A 375 11.31 17.79 11.32
CA TRP A 375 11.23 19.07 10.65
C TRP A 375 11.08 18.92 9.15
N ALA A 376 10.19 19.73 8.57
CA ALA A 376 10.00 19.83 7.13
C ALA A 376 9.82 18.45 6.45
N PRO A 377 8.81 17.64 6.83
CA PRO A 377 8.65 16.30 6.30
C PRO A 377 8.39 16.29 4.78
N GLU A 378 9.00 15.33 4.09
CA GLU A 378 8.92 15.13 2.65
C GLU A 378 8.15 13.83 2.33
N GLY A 379 8.86 12.76 1.98
CA GLY A 379 8.30 11.47 1.63
C GLY A 379 7.74 10.72 2.83
N VAL A 380 6.77 9.85 2.56
CA VAL A 380 6.19 8.91 3.51
C VAL A 380 6.08 7.53 2.87
N ALA A 381 6.37 6.48 3.64
CA ALA A 381 6.20 5.09 3.22
C ALA A 381 5.58 4.27 4.36
N VAL A 382 4.71 3.33 4.02
CA VAL A 382 4.11 2.39 4.98
C VAL A 382 4.84 1.05 4.85
N HIS A 383 5.20 0.44 5.96
CA HIS A 383 5.76 -0.91 5.96
C HIS A 383 4.73 -1.91 5.39
N PRO A 384 5.13 -2.96 4.64
CA PRO A 384 4.19 -3.88 3.98
C PRO A 384 3.19 -4.57 4.92
N ASP A 385 3.52 -4.76 6.18
CA ASP A 385 2.58 -5.31 7.19
C ASP A 385 1.55 -4.28 7.71
N GLY A 386 1.74 -3.00 7.41
CA GLY A 386 0.90 -1.89 7.85
C GLY A 386 1.11 -1.44 9.31
N ALA A 387 2.07 -2.01 10.04
CA ALA A 387 2.30 -1.69 11.45
C ALA A 387 3.07 -0.37 11.64
N LEU A 388 3.95 -0.03 10.70
CA LEU A 388 4.82 1.16 10.78
C LEU A 388 4.66 2.07 9.57
N VAL A 389 4.81 3.38 9.82
CA VAL A 389 4.93 4.44 8.80
C VAL A 389 6.25 5.16 9.02
N TYR A 390 7.00 5.37 7.94
CA TYR A 390 8.28 6.07 7.93
C TYR A 390 8.11 7.43 7.26
N VAL A 391 8.66 8.48 7.86
CA VAL A 391 8.57 9.86 7.36
C VAL A 391 9.96 10.45 7.26
N ALA A 392 10.39 10.83 6.05
CA ALA A 392 11.66 11.53 5.84
C ALA A 392 11.52 13.01 6.22
N ASN A 393 12.39 13.51 7.09
CA ASN A 393 12.35 14.87 7.62
C ASN A 393 13.56 15.67 7.11
N SER A 394 13.36 16.57 6.14
CA SER A 394 14.48 17.26 5.48
C SER A 394 15.21 18.23 6.40
N GLY A 395 14.47 18.92 7.27
CA GLY A 395 14.98 20.04 8.06
C GLY A 395 15.85 19.62 9.25
N ASP A 396 15.56 18.46 9.85
CA ASP A 396 16.32 17.90 10.98
C ASP A 396 17.14 16.67 10.60
N ARG A 397 17.06 16.22 9.34
CA ARG A 397 17.88 15.15 8.76
C ARG A 397 17.60 13.77 9.38
N THR A 398 16.37 13.54 9.79
CA THR A 398 15.96 12.28 10.42
C THR A 398 14.92 11.53 9.60
N VAL A 399 14.63 10.30 10.01
CA VAL A 399 13.40 9.60 9.65
C VAL A 399 12.58 9.32 10.91
N SER A 400 11.33 9.76 10.93
CA SER A 400 10.39 9.37 12.00
C SER A 400 9.86 7.97 11.74
N VAL A 401 9.86 7.11 12.76
CA VAL A 401 9.20 5.79 12.76
C VAL A 401 7.91 5.91 13.58
N VAL A 402 6.77 5.78 12.92
CA VAL A 402 5.44 5.96 13.50
C VAL A 402 4.72 4.62 13.56
N ASP A 403 4.20 4.26 14.73
CA ASP A 403 3.32 3.10 14.92
C ASP A 403 1.88 3.45 14.51
N THR A 404 1.22 2.58 13.74
CA THR A 404 -0.13 2.80 13.22
C THR A 404 -1.26 2.40 14.17
N VAL A 405 -0.95 1.70 15.26
CA VAL A 405 -1.95 1.25 16.24
C VAL A 405 -2.30 2.37 17.21
N PHE A 406 -1.28 3.08 17.69
CA PHE A 406 -1.39 4.18 18.65
C PHE A 406 -1.15 5.56 18.03
N ASN A 407 -0.81 5.62 16.74
CA ASN A 407 -0.56 6.86 16.00
C ASN A 407 0.44 7.76 16.73
N ARG A 408 1.65 7.23 16.96
CA ARG A 408 2.72 7.97 17.64
C ARG A 408 4.08 7.62 17.06
N VAL A 409 5.00 8.58 17.13
CA VAL A 409 6.42 8.31 16.88
C VAL A 409 6.94 7.36 17.97
N ILE A 410 7.53 6.24 17.55
CA ILE A 410 8.16 5.24 18.41
C ILE A 410 9.67 5.16 18.23
N GLY A 411 10.21 5.81 17.21
CA GLY A 411 11.64 5.85 16.92
C GLY A 411 12.00 7.01 16.00
N ILE A 412 13.25 7.45 16.10
CA ILE A 412 13.85 8.45 15.22
C ILE A 412 15.14 7.84 14.71
N ILE A 413 15.30 7.81 13.40
CA ILE A 413 16.52 7.34 12.74
C ILE A 413 17.35 8.57 12.39
N ASN A 414 18.46 8.76 13.08
CA ASN A 414 19.43 9.82 12.81
C ASN A 414 20.29 9.41 11.60
N LEU A 415 20.26 10.21 10.53
CA LEU A 415 21.03 9.93 9.31
C LEU A 415 22.46 10.53 9.36
N ASP A 416 22.74 11.39 10.34
CA ASP A 416 24.02 12.06 10.57
C ASP A 416 24.96 11.27 11.50
N GLU A 417 24.41 10.56 12.48
CA GLU A 417 25.17 9.99 13.61
C GLU A 417 25.87 8.65 13.31
N PHE A 418 25.37 7.85 12.35
CA PHE A 418 25.80 6.45 12.18
C PHE A 418 26.67 6.15 10.95
N GLY A 419 27.11 7.15 10.17
CA GLY A 419 27.84 6.87 8.92
C GLY A 419 28.96 7.84 8.50
N GLY A 420 29.24 8.91 9.26
CA GLY A 420 30.21 9.92 8.82
C GLY A 420 29.83 10.59 7.49
N ALA A 421 28.55 10.61 7.14
CA ALA A 421 28.08 11.15 5.87
C ALA A 421 28.39 12.66 5.84
N PRO A 422 29.21 13.15 4.88
CA PRO A 422 29.56 14.57 4.83
C PRO A 422 28.31 15.41 4.64
N GLN A 423 28.21 16.53 5.35
CA GLN A 423 27.24 17.58 5.03
C GLN A 423 27.57 18.17 3.65
N PRO A 424 26.56 18.65 2.90
CA PRO A 424 25.15 18.79 3.27
C PRO A 424 24.31 17.49 3.14
N LEU A 425 23.17 17.43 3.85
CA LEU A 425 22.22 16.30 3.90
C LEU A 425 20.78 16.82 3.90
N VAL A 426 19.95 16.36 2.96
CA VAL A 426 18.54 16.71 2.78
C VAL A 426 17.76 15.44 2.37
N PRO A 427 17.21 14.66 3.32
CA PRO A 427 16.40 13.49 2.98
C PRO A 427 15.09 13.91 2.30
N ARG A 428 14.73 13.24 1.21
CA ARG A 428 13.54 13.57 0.39
C ARG A 428 12.59 12.37 0.24
N GLY A 429 12.86 11.53 -0.76
CA GLY A 429 12.09 10.32 -1.05
C GLY A 429 12.40 9.21 -0.07
N ILE A 430 11.40 8.38 0.20
CA ILE A 430 11.51 7.24 1.11
C ILE A 430 10.70 6.06 0.57
N ALA A 431 11.25 4.85 0.64
CA ALA A 431 10.57 3.63 0.20
C ALA A 431 10.97 2.43 1.07
N VAL A 432 10.00 1.57 1.40
CA VAL A 432 10.26 0.28 2.07
C VAL A 432 10.26 -0.82 1.01
N SER A 433 11.18 -1.78 1.11
CA SER A 433 11.16 -2.95 0.24
C SER A 433 9.88 -3.77 0.45
N PRO A 434 9.33 -4.40 -0.60
CA PRO A 434 8.16 -5.27 -0.48
C PRO A 434 8.30 -6.42 0.52
N ASP A 435 9.53 -6.92 0.75
CA ASP A 435 9.81 -7.91 1.78
C ASP A 435 9.85 -7.34 3.22
N GLY A 436 9.76 -6.02 3.36
CA GLY A 436 9.75 -5.28 4.62
C GLY A 436 11.14 -5.05 5.24
N ASN A 437 12.20 -5.70 4.74
CA ASN A 437 13.48 -5.80 5.43
C ASN A 437 14.39 -4.57 5.28
N ARG A 438 14.11 -3.71 4.30
CA ARG A 438 14.95 -2.55 3.98
C ARG A 438 14.12 -1.30 3.79
N LEU A 439 14.66 -0.19 4.28
CA LEU A 439 14.15 1.15 4.09
C LEU A 439 15.20 1.96 3.34
N TYR A 440 14.79 2.64 2.28
CA TYR A 440 15.65 3.41 1.40
C TYR A 440 15.27 4.89 1.47
N VAL A 441 16.27 5.77 1.65
CA VAL A 441 16.06 7.22 1.77
C VAL A 441 17.02 7.95 0.83
N SER A 442 16.49 8.72 -0.11
CA SER A 442 17.32 9.57 -0.98
C SER A 442 17.75 10.83 -0.25
N ASP A 443 19.01 11.22 -0.43
CA ASP A 443 19.58 12.47 0.06
C ASP A 443 19.93 13.40 -1.09
N GLY A 444 19.07 14.40 -1.27
CA GLY A 444 19.14 15.35 -2.36
C GLY A 444 20.39 16.24 -2.33
N ALA A 445 20.89 16.59 -1.14
CA ALA A 445 22.05 17.47 -1.04
C ALA A 445 23.38 16.69 -1.06
N GLY A 446 23.38 15.48 -0.50
CA GLY A 446 24.55 14.61 -0.44
C GLY A 446 24.75 13.70 -1.66
N ASN A 447 23.85 13.71 -2.64
CA ASN A 447 23.89 12.87 -3.85
C ASN A 447 24.06 11.38 -3.53
N ARG A 448 23.28 10.88 -2.57
CA ARG A 448 23.42 9.52 -2.04
C ARG A 448 22.08 8.89 -1.68
N LEU A 449 22.08 7.57 -1.55
CA LEU A 449 20.98 6.76 -1.08
C LEU A 449 21.39 6.06 0.23
N PHE A 450 20.62 6.27 1.30
CA PHE A 450 20.75 5.52 2.53
C PHE A 450 19.98 4.20 2.45
N VAL A 451 20.58 3.14 2.99
CA VAL A 451 19.96 1.82 3.15
C VAL A 451 19.90 1.51 4.63
N ILE A 452 18.71 1.26 5.13
CA ILE A 452 18.41 1.02 6.54
C ILE A 452 17.82 -0.38 6.70
N ASP A 453 18.30 -1.14 7.67
CA ASP A 453 17.78 -2.46 8.02
C ASP A 453 16.64 -2.31 9.05
N THR A 454 15.40 -2.58 8.63
CA THR A 454 14.21 -2.46 9.48
C THR A 454 14.10 -3.58 10.51
N THR A 455 14.79 -4.70 10.30
CA THR A 455 14.76 -5.88 11.19
C THR A 455 15.79 -5.77 12.31
N ALA A 456 16.82 -4.93 12.10
CA ALA A 456 17.93 -4.72 13.03
C ALA A 456 17.85 -3.34 13.70
N ASN A 457 16.72 -3.03 14.35
CA ASN A 457 16.49 -1.75 15.04
C ASN A 457 16.76 -0.51 14.15
N HIS A 458 16.43 -0.60 12.85
CA HIS A 458 16.52 0.53 11.91
C HIS A 458 17.94 1.10 11.78
N VAL A 459 18.96 0.24 11.86
CA VAL A 459 20.37 0.63 11.67
C VAL A 459 20.63 0.94 10.20
N VAL A 460 21.39 2.01 9.94
CA VAL A 460 21.93 2.32 8.61
C VAL A 460 23.00 1.29 8.25
N VAL A 461 22.77 0.53 7.19
CA VAL A 461 23.66 -0.56 6.71
C VAL A 461 24.36 -0.24 5.40
N GLY A 462 23.98 0.84 4.72
CA GLY A 462 24.60 1.25 3.47
C GLY A 462 24.40 2.73 3.14
N ILE A 463 25.40 3.33 2.51
CA ILE A 463 25.35 4.67 1.92
C ILE A 463 25.92 4.56 0.50
N ILE A 464 25.06 4.75 -0.48
CA ILE A 464 25.38 4.49 -1.89
C ILE A 464 25.42 5.83 -2.63
N PRO A 465 26.58 6.27 -3.18
CA PRO A 465 26.62 7.45 -4.04
C PRO A 465 25.74 7.22 -5.28
N VAL A 466 24.90 8.20 -5.63
CA VAL A 466 24.02 8.17 -6.82
C VAL A 466 24.26 9.43 -7.66
N GLY A 467 23.43 9.66 -8.68
CA GLY A 467 23.48 10.90 -9.46
C GLY A 467 23.09 12.13 -8.66
N LYS A 468 23.19 13.30 -9.29
CA LYS A 468 22.99 14.59 -8.61
C LYS A 468 21.53 14.87 -8.28
N LYS A 469 21.34 15.44 -7.10
CA LYS A 469 20.06 15.86 -6.53
C LYS A 469 19.00 14.76 -6.64
N PRO A 470 19.23 13.58 -6.01
CA PRO A 470 18.25 12.51 -6.02
C PRO A 470 16.97 12.97 -5.29
N TYR A 471 15.82 12.58 -5.84
CA TYR A 471 14.51 13.00 -5.31
C TYR A 471 13.66 11.79 -4.93
N GLY A 472 12.96 11.17 -5.87
CA GLY A 472 12.18 9.97 -5.65
C GLY A 472 13.03 8.70 -5.56
N VAL A 473 12.59 7.77 -4.71
CA VAL A 473 13.12 6.40 -4.63
C VAL A 473 11.96 5.40 -4.63
N ALA A 474 12.10 4.30 -5.35
CA ALA A 474 11.16 3.18 -5.33
C ALA A 474 11.88 1.85 -5.50
N VAL A 475 11.27 0.79 -4.97
CA VAL A 475 11.83 -0.56 -4.94
C VAL A 475 10.99 -1.46 -5.85
N SER A 476 11.64 -2.34 -6.62
CA SER A 476 10.96 -3.35 -7.43
C SER A 476 10.17 -4.31 -6.55
N ALA A 477 9.10 -4.88 -7.10
CA ALA A 477 8.20 -5.79 -6.40
C ALA A 477 8.90 -7.05 -5.85
N ASP A 478 10.03 -7.45 -6.44
CA ASP A 478 10.87 -8.56 -5.98
C ASP A 478 11.97 -8.14 -4.97
N SER A 479 12.01 -6.87 -4.56
CA SER A 479 13.02 -6.27 -3.67
C SER A 479 14.46 -6.26 -4.22
N LYS A 480 14.69 -6.62 -5.49
CA LYS A 480 16.05 -6.76 -6.05
C LYS A 480 16.61 -5.49 -6.65
N ARG A 481 15.78 -4.52 -7.03
CA ARG A 481 16.22 -3.29 -7.69
C ARG A 481 15.63 -2.06 -7.03
N ILE A 482 16.47 -1.05 -6.87
CA ILE A 482 16.08 0.24 -6.31
C ILE A 482 16.36 1.29 -7.37
N TYR A 483 15.34 2.08 -7.67
CA TYR A 483 15.39 3.14 -8.67
C TYR A 483 15.43 4.48 -7.97
N VAL A 484 16.40 5.31 -8.30
CA VAL A 484 16.58 6.65 -7.73
C VAL A 484 16.59 7.68 -8.85
N ALA A 485 15.62 8.60 -8.83
CA ALA A 485 15.52 9.67 -9.82
C ALA A 485 16.49 10.81 -9.48
N ASN A 486 17.45 11.08 -10.36
CA ASN A 486 18.51 12.09 -10.18
C ASN A 486 18.13 13.36 -10.95
N THR A 487 17.51 14.32 -10.27
CA THR A 487 16.84 15.46 -10.91
C THR A 487 17.78 16.34 -11.73
N ASP A 488 18.97 16.65 -11.22
CA ASP A 488 19.88 17.59 -11.89
C ASP A 488 20.72 16.91 -12.99
N ASP A 489 20.89 15.60 -12.92
CA ASP A 489 21.63 14.82 -13.93
C ASP A 489 20.72 14.31 -15.07
N ASN A 490 19.39 14.42 -14.95
CA ASN A 490 18.43 13.83 -15.89
C ASN A 490 18.62 12.32 -16.10
N THR A 491 18.87 11.60 -15.00
CA THR A 491 19.09 10.15 -15.02
C THR A 491 18.31 9.44 -13.91
N VAL A 492 18.24 8.12 -14.01
CA VAL A 492 17.85 7.22 -12.91
C VAL A 492 19.02 6.29 -12.59
N SER A 493 19.43 6.25 -11.33
CA SER A 493 20.33 5.23 -10.82
C SER A 493 19.55 3.97 -10.47
N VAL A 494 20.00 2.82 -10.96
CA VAL A 494 19.49 1.48 -10.60
C VAL A 494 20.51 0.83 -9.68
N VAL A 495 20.09 0.52 -8.46
CA VAL A 495 20.89 -0.11 -7.42
C VAL A 495 20.42 -1.54 -7.23
N ASP A 496 21.36 -2.48 -7.11
CA ASP A 496 21.07 -3.85 -6.74
C ASP A 496 20.79 -3.95 -5.24
N GLY A 497 19.65 -4.52 -4.87
CA GLY A 497 19.18 -4.61 -3.48
C GLY A 497 19.98 -5.58 -2.62
N GLN A 498 20.73 -6.52 -3.21
CA GLN A 498 21.54 -7.48 -2.49
C GLN A 498 22.96 -6.98 -2.30
N SER A 499 23.64 -6.57 -3.38
CA SER A 499 25.02 -6.11 -3.33
C SER A 499 25.15 -4.64 -2.94
N GLN A 500 24.05 -3.86 -2.95
CA GLN A 500 24.04 -2.44 -2.63
C GLN A 500 24.98 -1.61 -3.53
N THR A 501 25.06 -1.99 -4.81
CA THR A 501 25.89 -1.31 -5.82
C THR A 501 25.04 -0.80 -6.96
N ILE A 502 25.45 0.30 -7.60
CA ILE A 502 24.84 0.74 -8.86
C ILE A 502 25.12 -0.30 -9.94
N ILE A 503 24.04 -0.76 -10.60
CA ILE A 503 24.10 -1.68 -11.75
C ILE A 503 23.75 -1.00 -13.06
N ALA A 504 23.09 0.17 -13.03
CA ALA A 504 22.87 1.00 -14.21
C ALA A 504 22.63 2.47 -13.84
N THR A 505 22.98 3.37 -14.77
CA THR A 505 22.55 4.78 -14.74
C THR A 505 21.91 5.08 -16.08
N ILE A 506 20.62 5.38 -16.08
CA ILE A 506 19.78 5.40 -17.28
C ILE A 506 19.35 6.84 -17.56
N PRO A 507 19.67 7.42 -18.74
CA PRO A 507 19.18 8.74 -19.12
C PRO A 507 17.65 8.78 -19.22
N THR A 508 17.03 9.87 -18.76
CA THR A 508 15.57 10.09 -18.82
C THR A 508 15.23 11.39 -19.56
N GLY A 509 13.98 11.84 -19.46
CA GLY A 509 13.63 13.22 -19.78
C GLY A 509 14.16 14.22 -18.74
N LEU A 510 13.84 15.50 -18.95
CA LEU A 510 14.37 16.60 -18.15
C LEU A 510 13.70 16.72 -16.78
N GLY A 511 14.52 16.86 -15.73
CA GLY A 511 14.12 17.08 -14.34
C GLY A 511 13.32 15.91 -13.75
N PRO A 512 13.85 14.67 -13.71
CA PRO A 512 13.14 13.54 -13.17
C PRO A 512 12.88 13.72 -11.66
N TRP A 513 11.63 13.58 -11.22
CA TRP A 513 11.25 13.63 -9.80
C TRP A 513 10.92 12.24 -9.26
N GLY A 514 10.07 11.48 -9.95
CA GLY A 514 9.68 10.13 -9.53
C GLY A 514 9.08 10.09 -8.12
N PHE A 515 8.22 11.02 -7.74
CA PHE A 515 7.70 11.04 -6.37
C PHE A 515 6.53 10.03 -6.20
N GLY A 516 6.55 9.17 -5.16
CA GLY A 516 5.52 8.16 -4.91
C GLY A 516 5.89 6.74 -5.37
N GLN A 517 4.90 5.89 -5.67
CA GLN A 517 5.13 4.51 -6.14
C GLN A 517 5.27 4.49 -7.67
N PHE A 518 6.52 4.55 -8.14
CA PHE A 518 6.84 4.61 -9.57
C PHE A 518 7.40 3.32 -10.17
N VAL A 519 7.35 2.20 -9.46
CA VAL A 519 7.67 0.88 -10.02
C VAL A 519 6.40 0.04 -10.06
N GLY A 520 6.09 -0.46 -11.26
CA GLY A 520 4.91 -1.26 -11.54
C GLY A 520 5.00 -2.67 -10.97
N PRO A 521 3.86 -3.39 -10.90
CA PRO A 521 3.85 -4.80 -10.51
C PRO A 521 4.68 -5.64 -11.49
N LEU A 522 5.17 -6.81 -11.03
CA LEU A 522 5.82 -7.78 -11.90
C LEU A 522 4.86 -8.24 -13.00
N SER A 523 5.42 -8.62 -14.15
CA SER A 523 4.63 -9.36 -15.14
C SER A 523 4.23 -10.72 -14.64
N THR A 524 3.02 -11.16 -14.99
CA THR A 524 2.49 -12.47 -14.62
C THR A 524 2.76 -13.50 -15.71
N VAL A 525 3.28 -14.68 -15.33
CA VAL A 525 3.49 -15.79 -16.27
C VAL A 525 2.13 -16.19 -16.84
N ALA A 526 2.07 -16.46 -18.14
CA ALA A 526 0.83 -16.86 -18.79
C ALA A 526 0.39 -18.22 -18.23
N THR A 527 -0.88 -18.31 -17.88
CA THR A 527 -1.53 -19.53 -17.37
C THR A 527 -1.30 -20.69 -18.33
N PRO A 528 -0.87 -21.87 -17.85
CA PRO A 528 -0.78 -23.05 -18.68
C PRO A 528 -2.11 -23.37 -19.37
N VAL A 529 -2.03 -23.76 -20.62
CA VAL A 529 -3.15 -24.29 -21.40
C VAL A 529 -3.09 -25.81 -21.30
N LEU A 530 -4.22 -26.43 -20.97
CA LEU A 530 -4.41 -27.88 -20.96
C LEU A 530 -5.13 -28.30 -22.24
N ASP A 531 -4.49 -29.14 -23.06
CA ASP A 531 -5.02 -29.59 -24.34
C ASP A 531 -4.92 -31.13 -24.48
N PRO A 532 -6.03 -31.87 -24.53
CA PRO A 532 -7.40 -31.38 -24.51
C PRO A 532 -7.78 -30.80 -23.14
N ALA A 533 -8.74 -29.88 -23.14
CA ALA A 533 -9.35 -29.36 -21.92
C ALA A 533 -10.05 -30.49 -21.13
N GLY A 534 -10.29 -30.26 -19.83
CA GLY A 534 -10.96 -31.24 -18.97
C GLY A 534 -12.33 -31.67 -19.52
N GLY A 535 -12.61 -32.97 -19.45
CA GLY A 535 -13.80 -33.58 -20.04
C GLY A 535 -13.89 -35.07 -19.78
N THR A 536 -14.80 -35.74 -20.49
CA THR A 536 -14.96 -37.20 -20.46
C THR A 536 -14.31 -37.81 -21.69
N PHE A 537 -13.50 -38.85 -21.49
CA PHE A 537 -12.73 -39.49 -22.55
C PHE A 537 -12.91 -41.02 -22.53
N PRO A 538 -12.99 -41.66 -23.72
CA PRO A 538 -12.93 -43.12 -23.81
C PRO A 538 -11.47 -43.57 -23.66
N GLY A 539 -11.12 -44.06 -22.48
CA GLY A 539 -9.78 -44.56 -22.15
C GLY A 539 -8.76 -43.49 -21.77
N ASN A 540 -7.48 -43.80 -22.00
CA ASN A 540 -6.35 -42.93 -21.63
C ASN A 540 -6.34 -41.64 -22.46
N VAL A 541 -5.89 -40.54 -21.86
CA VAL A 541 -5.73 -39.25 -22.55
C VAL A 541 -4.33 -38.69 -22.35
N MET A 542 -3.75 -38.14 -23.41
CA MET A 542 -2.50 -37.37 -23.34
C MET A 542 -2.87 -35.89 -23.28
N VAL A 543 -2.54 -35.22 -22.18
CA VAL A 543 -2.82 -33.80 -22.00
C VAL A 543 -1.54 -33.00 -22.21
N LYS A 544 -1.44 -32.29 -23.32
CA LYS A 544 -0.41 -31.30 -23.58
C LYS A 544 -0.59 -30.12 -22.64
N ILE A 545 0.48 -29.73 -21.94
CA ILE A 545 0.50 -28.57 -21.06
C ILE A 545 1.49 -27.56 -21.63
N SER A 546 1.04 -26.35 -21.93
CA SER A 546 1.89 -25.32 -22.54
C SER A 546 1.57 -23.93 -22.01
N THR A 547 2.59 -23.10 -21.80
CA THR A 547 2.43 -21.66 -21.55
C THR A 547 3.00 -20.86 -22.72
N THR A 548 2.39 -19.70 -23.01
CA THR A 548 2.89 -18.76 -24.02
C THR A 548 4.08 -17.94 -23.51
N THR A 549 4.37 -17.96 -22.20
CA THR A 549 5.55 -17.28 -21.64
C THR A 549 6.82 -18.06 -21.96
N SER A 550 7.60 -17.55 -22.91
CA SER A 550 8.89 -18.12 -23.28
C SER A 550 9.85 -18.19 -22.08
N GLY A 551 10.50 -19.35 -21.90
CA GLY A 551 11.44 -19.62 -20.81
C GLY A 551 10.80 -19.86 -19.44
N ALA A 552 9.46 -19.94 -19.34
CA ALA A 552 8.81 -20.33 -18.11
C ALA A 552 8.88 -21.85 -17.88
N SER A 553 9.08 -22.25 -16.64
CA SER A 553 8.95 -23.64 -16.19
C SER A 553 7.50 -23.92 -15.80
N ILE A 554 7.03 -25.17 -15.94
CA ILE A 554 5.69 -25.58 -15.49
C ILE A 554 5.83 -26.61 -14.37
N ARG A 555 4.97 -26.57 -13.36
CA ARG A 555 4.72 -27.72 -12.48
C ARG A 555 3.26 -28.10 -12.51
N TYR A 556 3.00 -29.40 -12.38
CA TYR A 556 1.64 -29.93 -12.37
C TYR A 556 1.43 -31.01 -11.31
N THR A 557 0.17 -31.29 -11.01
CA THR A 557 -0.31 -32.31 -10.08
C THR A 557 -1.54 -32.97 -10.68
N THR A 558 -1.75 -34.27 -10.42
CA THR A 558 -2.89 -35.05 -10.95
C THR A 558 -3.90 -35.44 -9.87
N ASP A 559 -3.58 -35.18 -8.61
CA ASP A 559 -4.40 -35.49 -7.43
C ASP A 559 -5.33 -34.31 -7.02
N GLY A 560 -5.28 -33.20 -7.76
CA GLY A 560 -6.05 -31.98 -7.47
C GLY A 560 -5.42 -31.06 -6.42
N SER A 561 -4.27 -31.39 -5.84
CA SER A 561 -3.48 -30.44 -5.04
C SER A 561 -2.98 -29.29 -5.91
N THR A 562 -2.75 -28.10 -5.34
CA THR A 562 -2.23 -26.97 -6.12
C THR A 562 -0.69 -27.06 -6.18
N PRO A 563 -0.07 -27.13 -7.37
CA PRO A 563 1.39 -27.12 -7.47
C PRO A 563 1.97 -25.77 -7.02
N THR A 564 3.20 -25.78 -6.49
CA THR A 564 3.94 -24.60 -6.00
C THR A 564 5.36 -24.60 -6.58
N PRO A 565 6.20 -23.57 -6.39
CA PRO A 565 7.58 -23.58 -6.90
C PRO A 565 8.41 -24.79 -6.44
N THR A 566 8.05 -25.40 -5.31
CA THR A 566 8.74 -26.54 -4.70
C THR A 566 7.92 -27.84 -4.71
N SER A 567 6.60 -27.78 -4.96
CA SER A 567 5.68 -28.93 -4.92
C SER A 567 5.02 -29.20 -6.27
N GLY A 568 4.86 -30.46 -6.64
CA GLY A 568 4.35 -30.90 -7.94
C GLY A 568 5.45 -31.31 -8.93
N ILE A 569 5.05 -31.97 -10.01
CA ILE A 569 5.96 -32.57 -11.00
C ILE A 569 6.37 -31.50 -12.02
N PRO A 570 7.67 -31.26 -12.24
CA PRO A 570 8.14 -30.30 -13.25
C PRO A 570 7.86 -30.81 -14.67
N LEU A 571 7.55 -29.88 -15.57
CA LEU A 571 7.23 -30.14 -16.96
C LEU A 571 7.77 -29.00 -17.85
N VAL A 572 8.36 -29.36 -18.99
CA VAL A 572 8.77 -28.37 -20.00
C VAL A 572 7.54 -27.98 -20.82
N SER A 573 7.34 -26.68 -21.03
CA SER A 573 6.21 -26.15 -21.81
C SER A 573 6.08 -26.86 -23.16
N GLY A 574 4.88 -27.38 -23.45
CA GLY A 574 4.57 -28.13 -24.66
C GLY A 574 4.65 -29.65 -24.53
N GLN A 575 5.12 -30.18 -23.41
CA GLN A 575 5.11 -31.62 -23.15
C GLN A 575 3.71 -32.13 -22.75
N SER A 576 3.47 -33.42 -23.00
CA SER A 576 2.21 -34.09 -22.68
C SER A 576 2.32 -34.97 -21.44
N VAL A 577 1.28 -34.93 -20.62
CA VAL A 577 1.11 -35.76 -19.43
C VAL A 577 0.13 -36.91 -19.75
N PRO A 578 0.52 -38.18 -19.57
CA PRO A 578 -0.40 -39.31 -19.73
C PRO A 578 -1.33 -39.40 -18.52
N LEU A 579 -2.64 -39.42 -18.76
CA LEU A 579 -3.66 -39.76 -17.77
C LEU A 579 -4.26 -41.11 -18.14
N SER A 580 -4.17 -42.09 -17.23
CA SER A 580 -4.54 -43.48 -17.51
C SER A 580 -5.81 -43.92 -16.78
N ALA A 581 -6.65 -44.66 -17.49
CA ALA A 581 -7.82 -45.35 -16.95
C ALA A 581 -7.42 -46.75 -16.49
N GLN A 582 -7.16 -46.93 -15.20
CA GLN A 582 -6.83 -48.25 -14.63
C GLN A 582 -8.09 -49.09 -14.33
N ILE A 583 -9.23 -48.42 -14.14
CA ILE A 583 -10.56 -49.00 -13.89
C ILE A 583 -11.62 -48.11 -14.57
N ALA A 584 -12.88 -48.55 -14.62
CA ALA A 584 -13.97 -47.73 -15.15
C ALA A 584 -14.19 -46.46 -14.30
N ASN A 585 -14.51 -45.33 -14.95
CA ASN A 585 -14.83 -44.03 -14.33
C ASN A 585 -13.71 -43.41 -13.48
N VAL A 586 -12.44 -43.53 -13.89
CA VAL A 586 -11.33 -42.85 -13.20
C VAL A 586 -11.48 -41.34 -13.34
N LYS A 587 -11.49 -40.64 -12.20
CA LYS A 587 -11.49 -39.17 -12.14
C LYS A 587 -10.10 -38.68 -11.78
N VAL A 588 -9.50 -37.90 -12.66
CA VAL A 588 -8.23 -37.20 -12.43
C VAL A 588 -8.47 -35.69 -12.40
N THR A 589 -7.88 -34.99 -11.45
CA THR A 589 -7.88 -33.52 -11.43
C THR A 589 -6.47 -33.03 -11.69
N LEU A 590 -6.23 -32.62 -12.94
CA LEU A 590 -4.97 -32.04 -13.35
C LEU A 590 -4.96 -30.55 -12.99
N LYS A 591 -3.95 -30.11 -12.24
CA LYS A 591 -3.65 -28.70 -12.05
C LYS A 591 -2.24 -28.39 -12.52
N ALA A 592 -2.04 -27.26 -13.16
CA ALA A 592 -0.73 -26.82 -13.63
C ALA A 592 -0.52 -25.32 -13.39
N ILE A 593 0.69 -24.93 -13.04
CA ILE A 593 1.11 -23.53 -12.84
C ILE A 593 2.48 -23.35 -13.49
N ALA A 594 2.74 -22.16 -14.02
CA ALA A 594 4.00 -21.80 -14.64
C ALA A 594 4.73 -20.73 -13.84
N PHE A 595 6.05 -20.85 -13.78
CA PHE A 595 6.97 -20.00 -13.04
C PHE A 595 8.04 -19.45 -13.95
N LYS A 596 8.47 -18.22 -13.69
CA LYS A 596 9.62 -17.60 -14.32
C LYS A 596 10.28 -16.66 -13.32
N ASP A 597 11.60 -16.67 -13.28
CA ASP A 597 12.33 -15.78 -12.38
C ASP A 597 12.00 -14.31 -12.68
N ASN A 598 11.82 -13.53 -11.61
CA ASN A 598 11.43 -12.12 -11.63
C ASN A 598 10.02 -11.84 -12.22
N TRP A 599 9.19 -12.87 -12.40
CA TRP A 599 7.78 -12.74 -12.76
C TRP A 599 6.90 -13.11 -11.57
N ALA A 600 5.68 -12.57 -11.55
CA ALA A 600 4.61 -13.16 -10.76
C ALA A 600 4.21 -14.52 -11.37
N ASP A 601 4.01 -15.53 -10.52
CA ASP A 601 3.57 -16.86 -10.93
C ASP A 601 2.27 -16.82 -11.74
N SER A 602 2.06 -17.78 -12.64
CA SER A 602 0.82 -17.84 -13.41
C SER A 602 -0.39 -18.17 -12.53
N ASP A 603 -1.61 -17.99 -13.06
CA ASP A 603 -2.77 -18.68 -12.49
C ASP A 603 -2.59 -20.21 -12.60
N VAL A 604 -3.33 -20.93 -11.76
CA VAL A 604 -3.40 -22.39 -11.83
C VAL A 604 -4.41 -22.79 -12.91
N ALA A 605 -3.92 -23.38 -13.99
CA ALA A 605 -4.73 -24.08 -14.96
C ALA A 605 -5.31 -25.34 -14.31
N GLN A 606 -6.59 -25.63 -14.52
CA GLN A 606 -7.24 -26.81 -13.93
C GLN A 606 -8.16 -27.50 -14.94
N GLY A 607 -8.08 -28.83 -15.00
CA GLY A 607 -8.96 -29.69 -15.78
C GLY A 607 -9.37 -30.92 -14.98
N THR A 608 -10.65 -31.29 -15.03
CA THR A 608 -11.14 -32.57 -14.49
C THR A 608 -11.36 -33.55 -15.64
N TYR A 609 -10.70 -34.69 -15.59
CA TYR A 609 -10.73 -35.73 -16.62
C TYR A 609 -11.44 -36.96 -16.09
N ARG A 610 -12.51 -37.38 -16.76
CA ARG A 610 -13.22 -38.64 -16.48
C ARG A 610 -12.88 -39.64 -17.56
N LEU A 611 -12.18 -40.71 -17.19
CA LEU A 611 -11.68 -41.70 -18.12
C LEU A 611 -12.50 -42.99 -17.98
N ASN A 612 -13.14 -43.39 -19.08
CA ASN A 612 -14.00 -44.55 -19.10
C ASN A 612 -13.33 -45.67 -19.90
N THR A 613 -13.06 -46.80 -19.26
CA THR A 613 -12.72 -48.04 -19.98
C THR A 613 -14.00 -48.62 -20.55
N TRP A 614 -14.01 -49.01 -21.82
CA TRP A 614 -15.08 -49.86 -22.36
C TRP A 614 -15.07 -51.16 -21.55
N LEU A 615 -16.09 -51.36 -20.71
CA LEU A 615 -16.43 -52.71 -20.30
C LEU A 615 -16.98 -53.36 -21.56
N SER A 616 -16.29 -54.35 -22.10
CA SER A 616 -16.86 -55.24 -23.11
C SER A 616 -18.05 -55.95 -22.44
N GLU A 617 -19.26 -55.42 -22.61
CA GLU A 617 -20.46 -56.23 -22.40
C GLU A 617 -20.42 -57.34 -23.44
N GLY A 618 -20.31 -58.57 -22.95
CA GLY A 618 -20.15 -59.76 -23.76
C GLY A 618 -21.29 -59.89 -24.77
N GLU A 619 -20.91 -60.25 -26.00
CA GLU A 619 -21.81 -60.87 -26.96
C GLU A 619 -22.54 -62.04 -26.29
N ASN A 620 -23.83 -61.85 -26.05
CA ASN A 620 -24.77 -62.96 -25.95
C ASN A 620 -26.14 -62.45 -26.38
N SER A 621 -26.38 -62.51 -27.69
CA SER A 621 -27.46 -63.32 -28.29
C SER A 621 -27.94 -62.71 -29.61
N LEU A 622 -27.64 -63.40 -30.71
CA LEU A 622 -28.50 -63.57 -31.89
C LEU A 622 -28.22 -64.98 -32.45
N PRO A 623 -29.18 -65.63 -33.15
CA PRO A 623 -30.43 -65.10 -33.70
C PRO A 623 -31.70 -65.46 -32.94
#